data_AF-A0A6A1QHU3-F1
#
_entry.id   AF-A0A6A1QHU3-F1
#
_cell.length_a   1.000
_cell.length_b   1.000
_cell.length_c   1.000
_cell.angle_alpha   90.00
_cell.angle_beta   90.00
_cell.angle_gamma   90.00
#
_symmetry.space_group_name_H-M   'P 1'
#
loop_
_entity.id
_entity.type
_entity.pdbx_description
1 polymer ?
#
loop_
_entity_poly.entity_id
_entity_poly.type
_entity_poly.pdbx_seq_one_letter_code
_entity_poly.pdbx_strand_id
1 'polypeptide(L)'
;MRYGTTKDITLPFRVIPLVREVGRTKLEVKVVIKSNFKPSLLAQKIEVRIPTPLNTSGVQVICMKGKAKYKASENAIMWKIKCMAVMKK
;
A
#
# COMPACT_ATOMS: atom_id res chain seq x y z
N MET A 1 -32.74 4.47 -2.82
CA MET A 1 -32.75 3.16 -2.11
C MET A 1 -31.36 2.91 -1.55
N ARG A 2 -31.25 2.42 -0.30
CA ARG A 2 -29.97 2.02 0.30
C ARG A 2 -30.01 0.50 0.50
N TYR A 3 -28.94 -0.20 0.11
CA TYR A 3 -28.82 -1.66 0.25
C TYR A 3 -27.42 -2.03 0.75
N GLY A 4 -27.26 -3.24 1.28
CA GLY A 4 -25.98 -3.78 1.75
C GLY A 4 -25.78 -5.22 1.27
N THR A 5 -24.53 -5.61 1.03
CA THR A 5 -24.14 -6.99 0.70
C THR A 5 -22.91 -7.39 1.50
N THR A 6 -22.83 -8.66 1.87
CA THR A 6 -21.71 -9.26 2.61
C THR A 6 -21.12 -10.49 1.93
N LYS A 7 -21.78 -11.00 0.87
CA LYS A 7 -21.38 -12.21 0.13
C LYS A 7 -20.94 -11.83 -1.29
N ASP A 8 -20.06 -12.66 -1.85
CA ASP A 8 -19.60 -12.58 -3.24
C ASP A 8 -18.95 -11.22 -3.63
N ILE A 9 -18.25 -10.60 -2.68
CA ILE A 9 -17.53 -9.34 -2.89
C ILE A 9 -16.14 -9.62 -3.49
N THR A 10 -15.87 -9.03 -4.65
CA THR A 10 -14.52 -9.04 -5.23
C THR A 10 -13.71 -7.86 -4.69
N LEU A 11 -12.69 -8.15 -3.88
CA LEU A 11 -11.77 -7.13 -3.39
C LEU A 11 -10.89 -6.61 -4.54
N PRO A 12 -10.88 -5.30 -4.84
CA PRO A 12 -10.16 -4.74 -5.99
C PRO A 12 -8.64 -4.74 -5.80
N PHE A 13 -8.18 -4.76 -4.55
CA PHE A 13 -6.77 -4.83 -4.21
C PHE A 13 -6.54 -5.82 -3.07
N ARG A 14 -5.44 -6.58 -3.18
CA ARG A 14 -4.88 -7.37 -2.09
C ARG A 14 -3.56 -6.74 -1.65
N VAL A 15 -3.46 -6.44 -0.36
CA VAL A 15 -2.23 -5.92 0.26
C VAL A 15 -1.51 -7.09 0.95
N ILE A 16 -0.21 -7.23 0.70
CA ILE A 16 0.65 -8.26 1.27
C ILE A 16 1.82 -7.55 1.95
N PRO A 17 1.71 -7.26 3.26
CA PRO A 17 2.80 -6.71 4.03
C PRO A 17 3.75 -7.82 4.49
N LEU A 18 5.05 -7.52 4.47
CA LEU A 18 6.09 -8.32 5.10
C LEU A 18 6.93 -7.38 5.95
N VAL A 19 7.07 -7.70 7.22
CA VAL A 19 7.82 -6.91 8.19
C VAL A 19 8.94 -7.78 8.76
N ARG A 20 10.15 -7.23 8.79
CA ARG A 20 11.33 -7.86 9.39
C ARG A 20 12.00 -6.87 10.32
N GLU A 21 12.19 -7.26 11.57
CA GLU A 21 13.02 -6.52 12.49
C GLU A 21 14.49 -6.88 12.26
N VAL A 22 15.35 -5.86 12.20
CA VAL A 22 16.79 -6.02 12.06
C VAL A 22 17.44 -5.43 13.32
N GLY A 23 17.77 -6.31 14.26
CA GLY A 23 18.19 -5.90 15.60
C GLY A 23 17.08 -5.14 16.33
N ARG A 24 17.45 -4.09 17.08
CA ARG A 24 16.49 -3.26 17.86
C ARG A 24 16.25 -1.87 17.27
N THR A 25 17.00 -1.50 16.23
CA THR A 25 17.07 -0.12 15.74
C THR A 25 16.55 0.05 14.32
N LYS A 26 16.33 -1.04 13.58
CA LYS A 26 15.90 -0.99 12.19
C LYS A 26 14.74 -1.94 11.95
N LEU A 27 13.77 -1.47 11.18
CA LEU A 27 12.61 -2.24 10.75
C LEU A 27 12.54 -2.18 9.22
N GLU A 28 12.57 -3.33 8.58
CA GLU A 28 12.47 -3.48 7.14
C GLU A 28 11.07 -3.89 6.75
N VAL A 29 10.43 -3.09 5.90
CA VAL A 29 9.06 -3.29 5.46
C VAL A 29 9.02 -3.45 3.96
N LYS A 30 8.40 -4.54 3.50
CA LYS A 30 8.06 -4.76 2.10
C LYS A 30 6.54 -4.86 1.97
N VAL A 31 5.95 -3.94 1.23
CA VAL A 31 4.51 -3.96 0.92
C VAL A 31 4.31 -4.25 -0.56
N VAL A 32 3.56 -5.30 -0.86
CA VAL A 32 3.15 -5.65 -2.22
C VAL A 32 1.64 -5.45 -2.33
N ILE A 33 1.21 -4.70 -3.35
CA ILE A 33 -0.21 -4.56 -3.70
C ILE A 33 -0.48 -5.28 -5.02
N LYS A 34 -1.54 -6.07 -5.07
CA LYS A 34 -2.01 -6.77 -6.27
C LYS A 34 -3.41 -6.29 -6.62
N SER A 35 -3.59 -5.83 -7.85
CA SER A 35 -4.90 -5.50 -8.42
C SER A 35 -5.67 -6.77 -8.79
N ASN A 36 -6.97 -6.81 -8.48
CA ASN A 36 -7.87 -7.93 -8.73
C ASN A 36 -9.19 -7.42 -9.31
N PHE A 37 -9.13 -7.01 -10.58
CA PHE A 37 -10.26 -6.56 -11.38
C PHE A 37 -10.01 -6.95 -12.85
N LYS A 38 -10.88 -6.58 -13.78
CA LYS A 38 -10.69 -6.91 -15.21
C LYS A 38 -9.49 -6.16 -15.79
N PRO A 39 -8.65 -6.77 -16.64
CA PRO A 39 -7.48 -6.10 -17.23
C PRO A 39 -7.78 -4.85 -18.06
N SER A 40 -9.01 -4.73 -18.59
CA SER A 40 -9.48 -3.55 -19.31
C SER A 40 -9.74 -2.33 -18.41
N LEU A 41 -9.79 -2.52 -17.09
CA LEU A 41 -10.02 -1.47 -16.12
C LEU A 41 -8.70 -0.93 -15.57
N LEU A 42 -8.69 0.36 -15.25
CA LEU A 42 -7.57 1.07 -14.64
C LEU A 42 -8.03 1.69 -13.32
N ALA A 43 -7.34 1.36 -12.24
CA ALA A 43 -7.55 2.04 -10.97
C ALA A 43 -6.70 3.31 -10.92
N GLN A 44 -7.28 4.42 -10.48
CA GLN A 44 -6.63 5.72 -10.39
C GLN A 44 -6.62 6.23 -8.94
N LYS A 45 -5.76 7.23 -8.66
CA LYS A 45 -5.67 7.90 -7.35
C LYS A 45 -5.46 6.90 -6.20
N ILE A 46 -4.60 5.91 -6.43
CA ILE A 46 -4.31 4.88 -5.43
C ILE A 46 -3.38 5.48 -4.38
N GLU A 47 -3.72 5.29 -3.12
CA GLU A 47 -2.93 5.73 -1.97
C GLU A 47 -2.83 4.59 -0.97
N VAL A 48 -1.60 4.19 -0.66
CA VAL A 48 -1.29 3.19 0.37
C VAL A 48 -0.67 3.92 1.53
N ARG A 49 -1.32 3.83 2.69
CA ARG A 49 -0.82 4.37 3.96
C ARG A 49 -0.17 3.24 4.74
N ILE A 50 1.13 3.36 5.01
CA ILE A 50 1.88 2.39 5.80
C ILE A 50 2.24 3.08 7.11
N PRO A 51 1.65 2.68 8.26
CA PRO A 51 1.97 3.29 9.54
C PRO A 51 3.40 2.97 9.96
N THR A 52 4.05 3.92 10.64
CA THR A 52 5.39 3.79 11.21
C THR A 52 5.34 3.99 12.72
N PRO A 53 6.22 3.34 13.49
CA PRO A 53 6.32 3.55 14.94
C PRO A 53 6.54 5.02 15.34
N LEU A 54 6.13 5.39 16.55
CA LEU A 54 6.29 6.76 17.07
C LEU A 54 7.75 7.17 17.24
N ASN A 55 8.63 6.21 17.54
CA ASN A 55 10.07 6.41 17.71
C ASN A 55 10.86 6.36 16.39
N THR A 56 10.20 6.50 15.24
CA THR A 56 10.86 6.46 13.92
C THR A 56 11.76 7.68 13.74
N SER A 57 13.08 7.47 13.72
CA SER A 57 14.07 8.53 13.49
C SER A 57 14.20 8.94 12.02
N GLY A 58 13.96 8.02 11.08
CA GLY A 58 14.03 8.28 9.66
C GLY A 58 13.54 7.09 8.83
N VAL A 59 13.24 7.33 7.56
CA VAL A 59 12.72 6.31 6.64
C VAL A 59 13.42 6.42 5.29
N GLN A 60 13.94 5.30 4.80
CA GLN A 60 14.40 5.15 3.42
C GLN A 60 13.38 4.29 2.66
N VAL A 61 12.91 4.77 1.51
CA VAL A 61 11.90 4.07 0.71
C VAL A 61 12.37 3.90 -0.72
N ILE A 62 12.19 2.70 -1.25
CA ILE A 62 12.37 2.39 -2.66
C ILE A 62 11.02 1.91 -3.21
N CYS A 63 10.53 2.55 -4.27
CA CYS A 63 9.29 2.15 -4.93
C CYS A 63 9.44 2.21 -6.45
N MET A 64 9.11 1.11 -7.14
CA MET A 64 9.20 1.03 -8.61
C MET A 64 8.05 1.76 -9.32
N LYS A 65 6.89 1.87 -8.66
CA LYS A 65 5.70 2.53 -9.21
C LYS A 65 5.26 3.64 -8.27
N GLY A 66 4.83 4.77 -8.83
CA GLY A 66 4.33 5.89 -8.05
C GLY A 66 5.43 6.63 -7.28
N LYS A 67 5.02 7.35 -6.24
CA LYS A 67 5.92 8.11 -5.36
C LYS A 67 5.55 7.83 -3.91
N ALA A 68 6.55 7.53 -3.08
CA ALA A 68 6.37 7.35 -1.64
C ALA A 68 7.08 8.48 -0.88
N LYS A 69 6.44 8.98 0.18
CA LYS A 69 7.01 9.98 1.08
C LYS A 69 6.66 9.64 2.52
N TYR A 70 7.63 9.76 3.40
CA TYR A 70 7.39 9.70 4.85
C TYR A 70 6.81 11.04 5.32
N LYS A 71 5.70 10.97 6.06
CA LYS A 71 5.08 12.10 6.75
C LYS A 71 5.19 11.89 8.25
N ALA A 72 6.15 12.56 8.88
CA ALA A 72 6.42 12.42 10.31
C ALA A 72 5.23 12.85 11.18
N SER A 73 4.53 13.93 10.82
CA SER A 73 3.34 14.41 11.55
C SER A 73 2.16 13.43 11.55
N GLU A 74 2.14 12.48 10.60
CA GLU A 74 1.10 11.48 10.46
C GLU A 74 1.58 10.07 10.86
N ASN A 75 2.85 9.94 11.28
CA ASN A 75 3.55 8.70 11.56
C ASN A 75 3.28 7.63 10.48
N ALA A 76 3.39 8.03 9.21
CA ALA A 76 3.07 7.16 8.09
C ALA A 76 3.90 7.43 6.85
N ILE A 77 4.17 6.38 6.09
CA ILE A 77 4.64 6.46 4.71
C ILE A 77 3.41 6.50 3.82
N MET A 78 3.31 7.58 3.03
CA MET A 78 2.25 7.77 2.05
C MET A 78 2.78 7.40 0.67
N TRP A 79 2.27 6.30 0.10
CA TRP A 79 2.64 5.81 -1.21
C TRP A 79 1.50 6.05 -2.21
N LYS A 80 1.71 6.99 -3.15
CA LYS A 80 0.71 7.39 -4.15
C LYS A 80 1.06 6.86 -5.53
N ILE A 81 0.10 6.24 -6.20
CA ILE A 81 0.22 5.70 -7.55
C ILE A 81 -0.88 6.30 -8.42
N LYS A 82 -0.49 7.00 -9.49
CA LYS A 82 -1.44 7.70 -10.38
C LYS A 82 -2.45 6.74 -11.01
N CYS A 83 -1.96 5.62 -11.53
CA CYS A 83 -2.75 4.63 -12.26
C CYS A 83 -2.13 3.22 -12.12
N MET A 84 -2.97 2.20 -12.02
CA MET A 84 -2.57 0.79 -12.01
C MET A 84 -3.57 -0.09 -12.77
N ALA A 85 -3.05 -0.88 -13.72
CA ALA A 85 -3.77 -1.97 -14.36
C ALA A 85 -3.61 -3.29 -13.57
N VAL A 86 -4.28 -4.35 -14.01
CA VAL A 86 -4.05 -5.71 -13.51
C VAL A 86 -2.61 -6.12 -13.79
N MET A 87 -1.88 -6.54 -12.75
CA MET A 87 -0.59 -7.20 -12.94
C MET A 87 -0.85 -8.59 -13.54
N LYS A 88 -0.41 -8.82 -14.78
CA LYS A 88 -0.35 -10.17 -15.36
C LYS A 88 0.56 -11.02 -14.45
N LYS A 89 0.10 -12.25 -14.15
CA LYS A 89 0.91 -13.24 -13.43
C LYS A 89 2.17 -13.56 -14.23
#